data_AF-A0AAV6C0U9-F1
#
_entry.id   AF-A0AAV6C0U9-F1
#
_cell.length_a   1.000
_cell.length_b   1.000
_cell.length_c   1.000
_cell.angle_alpha   90.00
_cell.angle_beta   90.00
_cell.angle_gamma   90.00
#
_symmetry.space_group_name_H-M   'P 1'
#
loop_
_entity.id
_entity.type
_entity.pdbx_description
1 polymer ?
#
loop_
_entity_poly.entity_id
_entity_poly.type
_entity_poly.pdbx_seq_one_letter_code
_entity_poly.pdbx_strand_id
1 'polypeptide(L)'
;VYLMSARYWAGAWARKITALILPAAFILFLAGPAACPARADIGIVLNESLDTSVARITGSGHSAVYLSHVCAESPVKLRPCRPGEMGSVISNYTTLGEDQPFEWNVVPLSIYLYGVEDPADRPLFVSFEIKHLLEERYREKYLAALCAGEFCRKSGKAEWREMVGASLERSLYIFAVDTTPEQDLRFIAEMNAASNVNHFNGVTRNCANFAERLVNTYFPHSVGADYINDFGMTSPKAIARSLTRYVGRHPELELRVIHVAQVPGTFKRSTEARAGTEQLFHSKKFLVPMLVFADYGIPVAAGSYFLTGRFNPERQFEEHPAVLERDSAAVVSGRQPLNAETFVPVTRASAAGTRPQWKEYRREFQAMLAEYTREEDLPRRPNAARFFKRLNSTGVPFLGPGGAVWMRVSQGGHTSTLGLSESNILARESNPRLAYRLLLARMETVLKSPKHSRETMTELEEDWGRLRSASVQSMLAAHPLPAPPSASSAQTRSGETD
;
A
#
# COMPACT_ATOMS: atom_id res chain seq x y z
N VAL A 1 -32.14 -91.02 -5.66
CA VAL A 1 -30.99 -91.57 -6.42
C VAL A 1 -30.88 -90.72 -7.68
N TYR A 2 -29.96 -89.80 -7.95
CA TYR A 2 -28.75 -89.22 -7.36
C TYR A 2 -28.56 -87.90 -8.19
N LEU A 3 -28.45 -86.68 -7.65
CA LEU A 3 -27.21 -86.00 -7.24
C LEU A 3 -26.01 -86.46 -8.08
N MET A 4 -25.40 -85.72 -9.00
CA MET A 4 -24.52 -84.55 -8.86
C MET A 4 -23.96 -84.34 -10.29
N SER A 5 -23.78 -83.16 -10.85
CA SER A 5 -22.61 -82.33 -10.58
C SER A 5 -22.60 -81.18 -11.59
N ALA A 6 -22.82 -79.94 -11.13
CA ALA A 6 -22.46 -78.72 -11.84
C ALA A 6 -22.55 -77.51 -10.89
N ARG A 7 -21.91 -77.62 -9.73
CA ARG A 7 -21.71 -76.52 -8.78
C ARG A 7 -20.23 -76.42 -8.48
N TYR A 8 -19.40 -75.91 -9.39
CA TYR A 8 -18.10 -75.32 -9.11
C TYR A 8 -17.66 -74.63 -10.42
N TRP A 9 -17.22 -73.36 -10.34
CA TRP A 9 -16.93 -72.43 -11.46
C TRP A 9 -18.21 -71.81 -12.08
N ALA A 10 -18.62 -70.57 -11.80
CA ALA A 10 -17.85 -69.34 -11.92
C ALA A 10 -18.41 -68.20 -11.04
N GLY A 11 -18.68 -68.48 -9.76
CA GLY A 11 -18.96 -67.45 -8.73
C GLY A 11 -17.75 -66.57 -8.36
N ALA A 12 -16.63 -66.69 -9.08
CA ALA A 12 -15.37 -65.98 -8.81
C ALA A 12 -15.20 -64.67 -9.60
N TRP A 13 -16.01 -64.41 -10.63
CA TRP A 13 -15.91 -63.20 -11.44
C TRP A 13 -16.87 -62.07 -10.99
N ALA A 14 -18.00 -62.39 -10.36
CA ALA A 14 -18.97 -61.39 -9.92
C ALA A 14 -18.58 -60.67 -8.61
N ARG A 15 -17.68 -61.25 -7.79
CA ARG A 15 -17.20 -60.65 -6.53
C ARG A 15 -15.97 -59.75 -6.70
N LYS A 16 -15.25 -59.83 -7.83
CA LYS A 16 -14.06 -58.98 -8.06
C LYS A 16 -14.39 -57.62 -8.67
N ILE A 17 -15.54 -57.47 -9.32
CA ILE A 17 -15.97 -56.18 -9.90
C ILE A 17 -16.63 -55.29 -8.84
N THR A 18 -17.34 -55.86 -7.87
CA THR A 18 -17.92 -55.10 -6.74
C THR A 18 -16.89 -54.64 -5.70
N ALA A 19 -15.75 -55.34 -5.57
CA ALA A 19 -14.68 -54.97 -4.64
C ALA A 19 -13.75 -53.85 -5.13
N LEU A 20 -13.83 -53.46 -6.42
CA LEU A 20 -12.99 -52.41 -7.03
C LEU A 20 -13.76 -51.10 -7.27
N ILE A 21 -15.08 -51.15 -7.40
CA ILE A 21 -15.92 -49.97 -7.67
C ILE A 21 -16.31 -49.23 -6.38
N LEU A 22 -16.48 -49.94 -5.26
CA LEU A 22 -16.80 -49.34 -3.96
C LEU A 22 -15.67 -48.48 -3.33
N PRO A 23 -14.37 -48.83 -3.40
CA PRO A 23 -13.31 -47.95 -2.89
C PRO A 23 -12.99 -46.79 -3.84
N ALA A 24 -13.21 -46.94 -5.15
CA ALA A 24 -12.99 -45.86 -6.12
C ALA A 24 -14.05 -44.75 -6.00
N ALA A 25 -15.31 -45.10 -5.74
CA ALA A 25 -16.38 -44.14 -5.49
C ALA A 25 -16.21 -43.40 -4.13
N PHE A 26 -15.60 -44.04 -3.14
CA PHE A 26 -15.34 -43.43 -1.82
C PHE A 26 -14.10 -42.51 -1.85
N ILE A 27 -13.09 -42.82 -2.65
CA ILE A 27 -11.91 -41.95 -2.86
C ILE A 27 -12.27 -40.71 -3.69
N LEU A 28 -13.22 -40.81 -4.65
CA LEU A 28 -13.69 -39.64 -5.40
C LEU A 28 -14.55 -38.67 -4.56
N PHE A 29 -15.16 -39.14 -3.47
CA PHE A 29 -15.97 -38.29 -2.57
C PHE A 29 -15.13 -37.59 -1.49
N LEU A 30 -13.94 -38.10 -1.16
CA LEU A 30 -12.99 -37.48 -0.24
C LEU A 30 -11.96 -36.57 -0.95
N ALA A 31 -11.89 -36.63 -2.27
CA ALA A 31 -11.16 -35.69 -3.12
C ALA A 31 -12.10 -34.63 -3.73
N GLY A 32 -13.08 -34.15 -2.95
CA GLY A 32 -13.69 -32.87 -3.27
C GLY A 32 -12.58 -31.83 -3.40
N PRO A 33 -12.61 -30.93 -4.40
CA PRO A 33 -11.62 -29.89 -4.46
C PRO A 33 -11.67 -29.18 -3.10
N ALA A 34 -10.55 -29.17 -2.41
CA ALA A 34 -10.25 -28.12 -1.45
C ALA A 34 -10.20 -26.82 -2.27
N ALA A 35 -11.36 -26.37 -2.73
CA ALA A 35 -11.59 -24.98 -3.04
C ALA A 35 -11.43 -24.33 -1.67
N CYS A 36 -10.19 -23.89 -1.37
CA CYS A 36 -10.02 -22.81 -0.42
C CYS A 36 -11.06 -21.78 -0.82
N PRO A 37 -12.07 -21.49 0.03
CA PRO A 37 -13.02 -20.45 -0.30
C PRO A 37 -12.17 -19.22 -0.64
N ALA A 38 -12.39 -18.64 -1.82
CA ALA A 38 -11.70 -17.43 -2.22
C ALA A 38 -11.96 -16.41 -1.12
N ARG A 39 -10.93 -16.11 -0.33
CA ARG A 39 -11.02 -15.24 0.84
C ARG A 39 -11.29 -13.83 0.33
N ALA A 40 -12.44 -13.29 0.70
CA ALA A 40 -12.84 -11.93 0.38
C ALA A 40 -12.72 -11.09 1.64
N ASP A 41 -12.27 -9.84 1.52
CA ASP A 41 -12.02 -8.95 2.63
C ASP A 41 -12.63 -7.59 2.33
N ILE A 42 -13.27 -6.99 3.34
CA ILE A 42 -13.57 -5.56 3.35
C ILE A 42 -12.74 -4.88 4.43
N GLY A 43 -12.27 -3.67 4.18
CA GLY A 43 -11.54 -2.92 5.19
C GLY A 43 -11.77 -1.43 5.18
N ILE A 44 -11.68 -0.81 6.35
CA ILE A 44 -11.64 0.66 6.47
C ILE A 44 -10.21 1.11 6.24
N VAL A 45 -10.00 1.94 5.22
CA VAL A 45 -8.74 2.66 4.99
C VAL A 45 -8.80 3.96 5.77
N LEU A 46 -8.01 4.07 6.84
CA LEU A 46 -7.82 5.28 7.62
C LEU A 46 -6.54 5.98 7.16
N ASN A 47 -6.70 7.00 6.33
CA ASN A 47 -5.59 7.85 5.92
C ASN A 47 -5.26 8.87 7.00
N GLU A 48 -3.98 9.07 7.25
CA GLU A 48 -3.52 10.12 8.16
C GLU A 48 -3.86 11.52 7.65
N SER A 49 -3.88 12.47 8.57
CA SER A 49 -4.19 13.86 8.27
C SER A 49 -3.05 14.51 7.49
N LEU A 50 -3.42 15.08 6.36
CA LEU A 50 -2.63 16.10 5.70
C LEU A 50 -2.91 17.45 6.37
N ASP A 51 -1.89 18.30 6.52
CA ASP A 51 -2.08 19.68 7.00
C ASP A 51 -2.64 20.60 5.88
N THR A 52 -3.49 20.04 5.00
CA THR A 52 -4.11 20.69 3.85
C THR A 52 -5.64 20.72 3.99
N SER A 53 -6.31 21.64 3.28
CA SER A 53 -7.77 21.72 3.21
C SER A 53 -8.49 21.72 4.58
N VAL A 54 -9.57 20.94 4.73
CA VAL A 54 -10.35 20.81 5.98
C VAL A 54 -9.52 20.13 7.08
N ALA A 55 -8.66 19.18 6.71
CA ALA A 55 -7.78 18.44 7.62
C ALA A 55 -6.74 19.34 8.32
N ARG A 56 -6.32 20.47 7.72
CA ARG A 56 -5.50 21.51 8.37
C ARG A 56 -6.13 22.07 9.66
N ILE A 57 -7.46 22.02 9.74
CA ILE A 57 -8.22 22.51 10.87
C ILE A 57 -8.61 21.32 11.76
N THR A 58 -9.20 20.28 11.21
CA THR A 58 -9.79 19.18 11.99
C THR A 58 -8.80 18.11 12.42
N GLY A 59 -7.67 17.93 11.72
CA GLY A 59 -6.76 16.81 11.95
C GLY A 59 -7.39 15.44 11.69
N SER A 60 -8.55 15.38 11.02
CA SER A 60 -9.41 14.19 10.99
C SER A 60 -8.91 13.05 10.12
N GLY A 61 -7.97 13.32 9.21
CA GLY A 61 -7.61 12.36 8.15
C GLY A 61 -8.71 12.20 7.11
N HIS A 62 -8.65 11.08 6.37
CA HIS A 62 -9.62 10.70 5.34
C HIS A 62 -9.94 9.21 5.43
N SER A 63 -11.17 8.80 5.11
CA SER A 63 -11.55 7.39 5.06
C SER A 63 -11.94 6.92 3.67
N ALA A 64 -11.53 5.70 3.34
CA ALA A 64 -11.97 4.96 2.17
C ALA A 64 -12.29 3.49 2.55
N VAL A 65 -12.78 2.71 1.61
CA VAL A 65 -13.06 1.28 1.81
C VAL A 65 -12.21 0.45 0.85
N TYR A 66 -11.48 -0.52 1.40
CA TYR A 66 -10.76 -1.55 0.67
C TYR A 66 -11.66 -2.77 0.48
N LEU A 67 -11.58 -3.39 -0.70
CA LEU A 67 -12.32 -4.60 -1.06
C LEU A 67 -11.36 -5.54 -1.80
N SER A 68 -11.04 -6.71 -1.25
CA SER A 68 -10.02 -7.60 -1.84
C SER A 68 -10.50 -8.38 -3.06
N HIS A 69 -11.81 -8.60 -3.19
CA HIS A 69 -12.41 -9.39 -4.28
C HIS A 69 -13.42 -8.58 -5.14
N VAL A 70 -13.51 -7.26 -4.90
CA VAL A 70 -14.17 -6.29 -5.78
C VAL A 70 -13.13 -5.42 -6.47
N CYS A 71 -13.21 -5.36 -7.79
CA CYS A 71 -12.27 -4.64 -8.64
C CYS A 71 -12.96 -3.59 -9.52
N ALA A 72 -12.21 -2.56 -9.91
CA ALA A 72 -12.68 -1.57 -10.87
C ALA A 72 -12.83 -2.17 -12.30
N GLU A 73 -14.01 -2.03 -12.89
CA GLU A 73 -14.21 -2.15 -14.34
C GLU A 73 -13.87 -0.83 -15.03
N SER A 74 -14.28 0.28 -14.41
CA SER A 74 -13.89 1.65 -14.71
C SER A 74 -13.83 2.43 -13.39
N PRO A 75 -13.34 3.69 -13.37
CA PRO A 75 -13.33 4.50 -12.15
C PRO A 75 -14.70 4.66 -11.47
N VAL A 76 -15.81 4.41 -12.19
CA VAL A 76 -17.19 4.57 -11.68
C VAL A 76 -18.02 3.30 -11.82
N LYS A 77 -17.40 2.12 -11.98
CA LYS A 77 -18.10 0.84 -12.15
C LYS A 77 -17.32 -0.32 -11.54
N LEU A 78 -18.01 -1.17 -10.78
CA LEU A 78 -17.43 -2.31 -10.07
C LEU A 78 -17.63 -3.63 -10.83
N ARG A 79 -16.76 -4.60 -10.58
CA ARG A 79 -16.86 -5.98 -11.04
C ARG A 79 -16.15 -6.92 -10.05
N PRO A 80 -16.38 -8.24 -10.12
CA PRO A 80 -15.54 -9.20 -9.42
C PRO A 80 -14.08 -9.10 -9.89
N CYS A 81 -13.16 -9.34 -8.95
CA CYS A 81 -11.75 -9.44 -9.28
C CYS A 81 -11.44 -10.69 -10.12
N ARG A 82 -10.45 -10.55 -10.99
CA ARG A 82 -9.83 -11.64 -11.76
C ARG A 82 -8.67 -12.21 -10.95
N PRO A 83 -8.22 -13.45 -11.24
CA PRO A 83 -7.02 -14.00 -10.63
C PRO A 83 -5.82 -13.05 -10.76
N GLY A 84 -5.16 -12.77 -9.64
CA GLY A 84 -4.00 -11.89 -9.57
C GLY A 84 -4.30 -10.39 -9.44
N GLU A 85 -5.57 -10.00 -9.26
CA GLU A 85 -5.89 -8.64 -8.87
C GLU A 85 -5.94 -8.51 -7.34
N MET A 86 -5.42 -7.38 -6.82
CA MET A 86 -5.30 -7.11 -5.38
C MET A 86 -6.56 -6.45 -4.79
N GLY A 87 -7.68 -6.51 -5.48
CA GLY A 87 -8.85 -5.73 -5.11
C GLY A 87 -8.77 -4.26 -5.49
N SER A 88 -9.61 -3.44 -4.85
CA SER A 88 -9.71 -2.02 -5.12
C SER A 88 -10.04 -1.21 -3.88
N VAL A 89 -9.77 0.09 -3.95
CA VAL A 89 -10.18 1.07 -2.94
C VAL A 89 -11.26 1.96 -3.55
N ILE A 90 -12.38 2.05 -2.87
CA ILE A 90 -13.50 2.93 -3.21
C ILE A 90 -13.58 4.07 -2.18
N SER A 91 -13.76 5.29 -2.66
CA SER A 91 -13.84 6.48 -1.80
C SER A 91 -14.67 7.57 -2.44
N ASN A 92 -15.20 8.45 -1.61
CA ASN A 92 -15.80 9.72 -2.01
C ASN A 92 -14.98 10.88 -1.45
N TYR A 93 -15.08 12.03 -2.11
CA TYR A 93 -14.45 13.28 -1.69
C TYR A 93 -15.46 14.43 -1.80
N THR A 94 -15.03 15.65 -1.47
CA THR A 94 -15.91 16.83 -1.60
C THR A 94 -16.32 17.05 -3.05
N THR A 95 -15.38 16.86 -3.98
CA THR A 95 -15.56 16.86 -5.42
C THR A 95 -14.41 16.09 -6.07
N LEU A 96 -14.71 14.95 -6.69
CA LEU A 96 -13.73 14.21 -7.46
C LEU A 96 -13.22 15.02 -8.67
N GLY A 97 -14.08 15.89 -9.23
CA GLY A 97 -13.69 16.92 -10.20
C GLY A 97 -13.76 16.51 -11.66
N GLU A 98 -14.22 15.29 -11.96
CA GLU A 98 -14.67 14.84 -13.27
C GLU A 98 -15.83 15.69 -13.82
N ASP A 99 -16.11 15.50 -15.10
CA ASP A 99 -17.13 16.26 -15.82
C ASP A 99 -18.55 15.96 -15.31
N GLN A 100 -18.75 14.79 -14.68
CA GLN A 100 -19.98 14.42 -14.00
C GLN A 100 -19.78 14.45 -12.48
N PRO A 101 -20.83 14.76 -11.70
CA PRO A 101 -20.73 14.90 -10.26
C PRO A 101 -20.77 13.53 -9.56
N PHE A 102 -19.81 12.65 -9.83
CA PHE A 102 -19.74 11.33 -9.21
C PHE A 102 -19.56 11.45 -7.69
N GLU A 103 -20.30 10.65 -6.91
CA GLU A 103 -20.11 10.53 -5.47
C GLU A 103 -18.80 9.81 -5.19
N TRP A 104 -18.53 8.72 -5.89
CA TRP A 104 -17.40 7.85 -5.60
C TRP A 104 -16.61 7.47 -6.85
N ASN A 105 -15.32 7.26 -6.64
CA ASN A 105 -14.44 6.56 -7.55
C ASN A 105 -13.93 5.27 -6.91
N VAL A 106 -13.59 4.30 -7.76
CA VAL A 106 -12.91 3.07 -7.39
C VAL A 106 -11.63 2.90 -8.21
N VAL A 107 -10.54 2.55 -7.55
CA VAL A 107 -9.24 2.32 -8.21
C VAL A 107 -8.58 1.05 -7.69
N PRO A 108 -7.75 0.35 -8.50
CA PRO A 108 -6.96 -0.78 -8.02
C PRO A 108 -6.15 -0.42 -6.76
N LEU A 109 -5.96 -1.38 -5.84
CA LEU A 109 -5.23 -1.12 -4.58
C LEU A 109 -3.84 -0.52 -4.84
N SER A 110 -3.09 -1.03 -5.82
CA SER A 110 -1.76 -0.53 -6.17
C SER A 110 -1.78 0.90 -6.71
N ILE A 111 -2.80 1.28 -7.49
CA ILE A 111 -2.99 2.66 -7.93
C ILE A 111 -3.28 3.55 -6.73
N TYR A 112 -4.16 3.12 -5.83
CA TYR A 112 -4.47 3.87 -4.62
C TYR A 112 -3.25 4.08 -3.74
N LEU A 113 -2.47 3.02 -3.48
CA LEU A 113 -1.29 3.10 -2.59
C LEU A 113 -0.12 3.80 -3.28
N TYR A 114 0.28 3.34 -4.47
CA TYR A 114 1.56 3.66 -5.09
C TYR A 114 1.46 4.53 -6.35
N GLY A 115 0.26 4.70 -6.91
CA GLY A 115 0.05 5.43 -8.17
C GLY A 115 0.45 4.65 -9.42
N VAL A 116 0.75 3.35 -9.29
CA VAL A 116 1.16 2.45 -10.37
C VAL A 116 0.37 1.14 -10.30
N GLU A 117 0.20 0.47 -11.43
CA GLU A 117 -0.54 -0.80 -11.48
C GLU A 117 0.26 -1.96 -10.84
N ASP A 118 1.56 -1.99 -11.08
CA ASP A 118 2.48 -3.01 -10.57
C ASP A 118 3.17 -2.52 -9.28
N PRO A 119 3.00 -3.21 -8.14
CA PRO A 119 3.70 -2.86 -6.90
C PRO A 119 5.23 -2.84 -7.04
N ALA A 120 5.83 -3.58 -7.98
CA ALA A 120 7.26 -3.53 -8.24
C ALA A 120 7.72 -2.16 -8.78
N ASP A 121 6.82 -1.38 -9.39
CA ASP A 121 7.10 -0.03 -9.85
C ASP A 121 6.87 1.04 -8.76
N ARG A 122 6.58 0.64 -7.51
CA ARG A 122 6.32 1.59 -6.42
C ARG A 122 7.50 2.55 -6.21
N PRO A 123 7.27 3.86 -6.10
CA PRO A 123 8.34 4.83 -5.90
C PRO A 123 9.01 4.68 -4.52
N LEU A 124 10.34 4.70 -4.48
CA LEU A 124 11.16 4.75 -3.27
C LEU A 124 11.46 6.18 -2.81
N PHE A 125 11.20 7.16 -3.67
CA PHE A 125 11.32 8.58 -3.43
C PHE A 125 10.20 9.32 -4.15
N VAL A 126 9.69 10.38 -3.51
CA VAL A 126 8.62 11.15 -4.13
C VAL A 126 8.75 12.67 -3.95
N SER A 127 8.32 13.37 -4.98
CA SER A 127 8.14 14.82 -5.03
C SER A 127 6.80 15.17 -5.68
N PHE A 128 6.44 16.46 -5.64
CA PHE A 128 5.20 16.92 -6.26
C PHE A 128 5.17 16.59 -7.76
N GLU A 129 6.28 16.79 -8.46
CA GLU A 129 6.42 16.50 -9.88
C GLU A 129 6.26 15.01 -10.19
N ILE A 130 6.81 14.13 -9.34
CA ILE A 130 6.64 12.67 -9.48
C ILE A 130 5.18 12.27 -9.29
N LYS A 131 4.53 12.74 -8.21
CA LYS A 131 3.12 12.44 -7.95
C LYS A 131 2.25 12.91 -9.11
N HIS A 132 2.48 14.13 -9.60
CA HIS A 132 1.75 14.69 -10.72
C HIS A 132 1.90 13.87 -12.01
N LEU A 133 3.10 13.34 -12.32
CA LEU A 133 3.29 12.46 -13.46
C LEU A 133 2.46 11.17 -13.36
N LEU A 134 2.40 10.57 -12.17
CA LEU A 134 1.60 9.37 -11.93
C LEU A 134 0.09 9.66 -12.04
N GLU A 135 -0.36 10.79 -11.50
CA GLU A 135 -1.74 11.27 -11.64
C GLU A 135 -2.11 11.51 -13.10
N GLU A 136 -1.26 12.18 -13.89
CA GLU A 136 -1.54 12.44 -15.30
C GLU A 136 -1.58 11.15 -16.11
N ARG A 137 -0.66 10.20 -15.86
CA ARG A 137 -0.71 8.88 -16.48
C ARG A 137 -2.02 8.15 -16.16
N TYR A 138 -2.45 8.19 -14.89
CA TYR A 138 -3.74 7.61 -14.49
C TYR A 138 -4.90 8.29 -15.22
N ARG A 139 -4.92 9.63 -15.28
CA ARG A 139 -5.96 10.39 -15.97
C ARG A 139 -6.08 10.02 -17.44
N GLU A 140 -4.96 9.98 -18.14
CA GLU A 140 -4.91 9.63 -19.57
C GLU A 140 -5.37 8.20 -19.83
N LYS A 141 -5.05 7.27 -18.93
CA LYS A 141 -5.37 5.86 -19.11
C LYS A 141 -6.79 5.48 -18.69
N TYR A 142 -7.30 6.04 -17.60
CA TYR A 142 -8.53 5.58 -16.96
C TYR A 142 -9.65 6.63 -16.91
N LEU A 143 -9.30 7.92 -16.92
CA LEU A 143 -10.27 9.01 -16.84
C LEU A 143 -10.49 9.73 -18.17
N ALA A 144 -9.89 9.30 -19.28
CA ALA A 144 -10.01 10.01 -20.56
C ALA A 144 -11.46 10.30 -20.98
N ALA A 145 -12.39 9.37 -20.70
CA ALA A 145 -13.81 9.51 -20.99
C ALA A 145 -14.60 10.31 -19.93
N LEU A 146 -14.03 10.53 -18.74
CA LEU A 146 -14.67 11.17 -17.59
C LEU A 146 -14.10 12.56 -17.28
N CYS A 147 -12.96 12.91 -17.88
CA CYS A 147 -12.12 14.04 -17.51
C CYS A 147 -11.66 14.85 -18.74
N ALA A 148 -12.61 15.37 -19.51
CA ALA A 148 -12.35 16.24 -20.65
C ALA A 148 -12.29 17.73 -20.24
N GLY A 149 -13.01 18.11 -19.18
CA GLY A 149 -13.10 19.47 -18.68
C GLY A 149 -11.78 20.06 -18.19
N GLU A 150 -11.66 21.38 -18.25
CA GLU A 150 -10.45 22.08 -17.77
C GLU A 150 -10.25 21.92 -16.27
N PHE A 151 -11.34 21.95 -15.49
CA PHE A 151 -11.27 21.73 -14.05
C PHE A 151 -10.67 20.35 -13.74
N CYS A 152 -11.20 19.29 -14.35
CA CYS A 152 -10.71 17.94 -14.12
C CYS A 152 -9.22 17.79 -14.47
N ARG A 153 -8.80 18.35 -15.62
CA ARG A 153 -7.42 18.20 -16.13
C ARG A 153 -6.39 19.04 -15.39
N LYS A 154 -6.71 20.29 -15.04
CA LYS A 154 -5.71 21.27 -14.57
C LYS A 154 -5.87 21.68 -13.12
N SER A 155 -7.04 21.46 -12.51
CA SER A 155 -7.28 21.92 -11.15
C SER A 155 -6.56 21.01 -10.16
N GLY A 156 -5.72 21.60 -9.31
CA GLY A 156 -5.22 20.94 -8.10
C GLY A 156 -6.30 20.70 -7.03
N LYS A 157 -7.56 21.10 -7.30
CA LYS A 157 -8.73 20.81 -6.46
C LYS A 157 -9.59 19.65 -6.98
N ALA A 158 -9.19 19.00 -8.07
CA ALA A 158 -9.86 17.79 -8.54
C ALA A 158 -9.39 16.60 -7.68
N GLU A 159 -10.26 16.12 -6.78
CA GLU A 159 -9.88 15.15 -5.74
C GLU A 159 -9.79 13.71 -6.25
N TRP A 160 -10.08 13.43 -7.54
CA TRP A 160 -9.68 12.16 -8.15
C TRP A 160 -8.15 11.93 -8.02
N ARG A 161 -7.35 12.99 -7.91
CA ARG A 161 -5.90 12.94 -7.66
C ARG A 161 -5.53 12.35 -6.30
N GLU A 162 -6.42 12.43 -5.32
CA GLU A 162 -6.25 11.80 -4.00
C GLU A 162 -6.49 10.27 -4.06
N MET A 163 -7.03 9.76 -5.18
CA MET A 163 -7.15 8.32 -5.45
C MET A 163 -5.88 7.72 -6.07
N VAL A 164 -4.84 8.52 -6.31
CA VAL A 164 -3.61 8.06 -6.99
C VAL A 164 -2.41 8.32 -6.09
N GLY A 165 -1.82 7.23 -5.58
CA GLY A 165 -0.60 7.29 -4.78
C GLY A 165 -0.77 7.95 -3.40
N ALA A 166 -1.78 7.54 -2.63
CA ALA A 166 -2.02 8.04 -1.28
C ALA A 166 -0.80 7.86 -0.35
N SER A 167 -0.03 6.77 -0.48
CA SER A 167 1.18 6.57 0.33
C SER A 167 2.32 7.52 -0.04
N LEU A 168 2.23 8.22 -1.18
CA LEU A 168 3.22 9.21 -1.58
C LEU A 168 3.13 10.50 -0.75
N GLU A 169 1.96 10.79 -0.17
CA GLU A 169 1.72 12.03 0.59
C GLU A 169 1.34 11.80 2.05
N ARG A 170 0.89 10.60 2.44
CA ARG A 170 0.49 10.27 3.81
C ARG A 170 0.63 8.81 4.17
N SER A 171 0.80 8.51 5.45
CA SER A 171 0.65 7.14 5.96
C SER A 171 -0.82 6.78 6.06
N LEU A 172 -1.13 5.49 6.09
CA LEU A 172 -2.49 4.99 6.25
C LEU A 172 -2.52 3.63 6.94
N TYR A 173 -3.67 3.32 7.54
CA TYR A 173 -3.97 2.01 8.10
C TYR A 173 -5.15 1.39 7.36
N ILE A 174 -5.13 0.08 7.14
CA ILE A 174 -6.27 -0.67 6.60
C ILE A 174 -6.72 -1.66 7.67
N PHE A 175 -7.94 -1.50 8.17
CA PHE A 175 -8.59 -2.40 9.13
C PHE A 175 -9.47 -3.37 8.36
N ALA A 176 -8.92 -4.52 7.97
CA ALA A 176 -9.57 -5.52 7.14
C ALA A 176 -10.18 -6.64 7.98
N VAL A 177 -11.33 -7.13 7.53
CA VAL A 177 -12.06 -8.26 8.11
C VAL A 177 -12.55 -9.17 6.99
N ASP A 178 -12.74 -10.44 7.34
CA ASP A 178 -13.21 -11.45 6.40
C ASP A 178 -14.66 -11.21 5.98
N THR A 179 -14.94 -11.44 4.71
CA THR A 179 -16.24 -11.41 4.05
C THR A 179 -16.38 -12.64 3.15
N THR A 180 -17.53 -12.79 2.50
CA THR A 180 -17.76 -13.86 1.52
C THR A 180 -17.88 -13.31 0.11
N PRO A 181 -17.49 -14.09 -0.93
CA PRO A 181 -17.69 -13.72 -2.32
C PRO A 181 -19.15 -13.36 -2.66
N GLU A 182 -20.13 -13.98 -1.99
CA GLU A 182 -21.55 -13.68 -2.18
C GLU A 182 -21.92 -12.28 -1.64
N GLN A 183 -21.31 -11.86 -0.52
CA GLN A 183 -21.49 -10.50 -0.01
C GLN A 183 -20.95 -9.48 -1.02
N ASP A 184 -19.77 -9.73 -1.59
CA ASP A 184 -19.18 -8.88 -2.63
C ASP A 184 -20.03 -8.79 -3.89
N LEU A 185 -20.59 -9.91 -4.35
CA LEU A 185 -21.47 -9.91 -5.53
C LEU A 185 -22.73 -9.06 -5.29
N ARG A 186 -23.31 -9.12 -4.09
CA ARG A 186 -24.44 -8.24 -3.72
C ARG A 186 -24.00 -6.78 -3.69
N PHE A 187 -22.88 -6.48 -3.05
CA PHE A 187 -22.33 -5.13 -3.00
C PHE A 187 -22.10 -4.54 -4.39
N ILE A 188 -21.49 -5.31 -5.31
CA ILE A 188 -21.29 -4.91 -6.71
C ILE A 188 -22.62 -4.59 -7.38
N ALA A 189 -23.62 -5.46 -7.23
CA ALA A 189 -24.93 -5.28 -7.84
C ALA A 189 -25.63 -4.01 -7.32
N GLU A 190 -25.62 -3.79 -6.00
CA GLU A 190 -26.22 -2.62 -5.36
C GLU A 190 -25.54 -1.31 -5.82
N MET A 191 -24.21 -1.27 -5.77
CA MET A 191 -23.44 -0.08 -6.13
C MET A 191 -23.55 0.28 -7.62
N ASN A 192 -23.55 -0.72 -8.50
CA ASN A 192 -23.71 -0.49 -9.95
C ASN A 192 -25.16 -0.14 -10.34
N ALA A 193 -26.16 -0.51 -9.54
CA ALA A 193 -27.56 -0.15 -9.77
C ALA A 193 -27.91 1.25 -9.23
N ALA A 194 -27.19 1.73 -8.21
CA ALA A 194 -27.41 3.05 -7.62
C ALA A 194 -26.92 4.18 -8.53
N SER A 195 -27.57 5.34 -8.45
CA SER A 195 -27.09 6.56 -9.11
C SER A 195 -25.85 7.09 -8.39
N ASN A 196 -24.69 7.01 -9.02
CA ASN A 196 -23.43 7.55 -8.50
C ASN A 196 -23.42 9.09 -8.63
N VAL A 197 -24.08 9.79 -7.70
CA VAL A 197 -24.23 11.26 -7.71
C VAL A 197 -23.85 11.84 -6.35
N ASN A 198 -22.95 12.81 -6.38
CA ASN A 198 -22.37 13.40 -5.19
C ASN A 198 -23.37 14.29 -4.44
N HIS A 199 -23.45 14.07 -3.13
CA HIS A 199 -24.21 14.89 -2.20
C HIS A 199 -23.40 15.21 -0.94
N PHE A 200 -22.08 15.41 -1.12
CA PHE A 200 -21.15 15.59 -0.03
C PHE A 200 -21.55 16.73 0.91
N ASN A 201 -21.52 16.46 2.20
CA ASN A 201 -21.64 17.44 3.27
C ASN A 201 -20.63 17.07 4.35
N GLY A 202 -19.73 18.00 4.71
CA GLY A 202 -18.63 17.72 5.64
C GLY A 202 -19.06 17.22 7.03
N VAL A 203 -20.30 17.51 7.45
CA VAL A 203 -20.84 17.15 8.77
C VAL A 203 -21.71 15.89 8.70
N THR A 204 -22.60 15.80 7.71
CA THR A 204 -23.65 14.76 7.67
C THR A 204 -23.53 13.74 6.53
N ARG A 205 -22.72 14.02 5.50
CA ARG A 205 -22.52 13.16 4.32
C ARG A 205 -21.08 13.27 3.83
N ASN A 206 -20.13 12.91 4.69
CA ASN A 206 -18.70 13.02 4.41
C ASN A 206 -18.09 11.66 4.03
N CYS A 207 -16.75 11.59 4.00
CA CYS A 207 -16.04 10.36 3.68
C CYS A 207 -16.21 9.24 4.71
N ALA A 208 -16.40 9.57 5.98
CA ALA A 208 -16.65 8.60 7.02
C ALA A 208 -18.08 8.09 6.97
N ASN A 209 -19.07 8.94 6.67
CA ASN A 209 -20.45 8.48 6.45
C ASN A 209 -20.57 7.59 5.21
N PHE A 210 -19.81 7.89 4.16
CA PHE A 210 -19.75 7.01 2.99
C PHE A 210 -19.20 5.64 3.36
N ALA A 211 -18.00 5.57 3.95
CA ALA A 211 -17.42 4.32 4.39
C ALA A 211 -18.30 3.56 5.41
N GLU A 212 -18.95 4.28 6.33
CA GLU A 212 -19.93 3.74 7.27
C GLU A 212 -21.07 3.00 6.55
N ARG A 213 -21.69 3.64 5.53
CA ARG A 213 -22.77 3.01 4.75
C ARG A 213 -22.29 1.74 4.05
N LEU A 214 -21.12 1.79 3.42
CA LEU A 214 -20.56 0.67 2.67
C LEU A 214 -20.28 -0.53 3.57
N VAL A 215 -19.60 -0.32 4.70
CA VAL A 215 -19.27 -1.40 5.63
C VAL A 215 -20.53 -1.96 6.30
N ASN A 216 -21.52 -1.11 6.61
CA ASN A 216 -22.79 -1.56 7.19
C ASN A 216 -23.67 -2.35 6.21
N THR A 217 -23.41 -2.32 4.89
CA THR A 217 -24.03 -3.26 3.93
C THR A 217 -23.56 -4.70 4.17
N TYR A 218 -22.30 -4.90 4.56
CA TYR A 218 -21.75 -6.21 4.88
C TYR A 218 -22.10 -6.64 6.30
N PHE A 219 -21.94 -5.72 7.25
CA PHE A 219 -22.11 -5.96 8.68
C PHE A 219 -22.98 -4.87 9.31
N PRO A 220 -24.31 -5.05 9.34
CA PRO A 220 -25.22 -4.03 9.85
C PRO A 220 -24.86 -3.58 11.26
N HIS A 221 -24.80 -2.26 11.46
CA HIS A 221 -24.46 -1.61 12.73
C HIS A 221 -23.07 -1.93 13.30
N SER A 222 -22.14 -2.37 12.46
CA SER A 222 -20.75 -2.62 12.85
C SER A 222 -19.95 -1.33 13.04
N VAL A 223 -20.29 -0.30 12.27
CA VAL A 223 -19.57 0.98 12.26
C VAL A 223 -20.50 2.17 12.41
N GLY A 224 -20.01 3.24 13.02
CA GLY A 224 -20.81 4.45 13.24
C GLY A 224 -20.07 5.59 13.93
N ALA A 225 -20.77 6.69 14.13
CA ALA A 225 -20.25 7.91 14.74
C ALA A 225 -19.87 7.72 16.22
N ASP A 226 -18.81 8.44 16.65
CA ASP A 226 -18.56 8.72 18.07
C ASP A 226 -19.10 10.11 18.40
N TYR A 227 -20.40 10.20 18.65
CA TYR A 227 -21.11 11.48 18.85
C TYR A 227 -20.47 12.38 19.91
N ILE A 228 -19.83 11.80 20.93
CA ILE A 228 -19.21 12.56 22.02
C ILE A 228 -17.84 13.08 21.57
N ASN A 229 -16.97 12.22 21.03
CA ASN A 229 -15.61 12.62 20.69
C ASN A 229 -15.50 13.41 19.39
N ASP A 230 -16.49 13.32 18.52
CA ASP A 230 -16.50 13.98 17.21
C ASP A 230 -17.61 15.04 17.09
N PHE A 231 -18.17 15.50 18.22
CA PHE A 231 -19.17 16.58 18.28
C PHE A 231 -20.37 16.34 17.35
N GLY A 232 -20.83 15.09 17.32
CA GLY A 232 -21.95 14.65 16.49
C GLY A 232 -21.63 14.33 15.03
N MET A 233 -20.38 14.48 14.59
CA MET A 233 -19.94 14.07 13.26
C MET A 233 -19.48 12.61 13.24
N THR A 234 -19.66 11.93 12.12
CA THR A 234 -18.92 10.68 11.86
C THR A 234 -17.51 11.05 11.39
N SER A 235 -16.47 10.61 12.10
CA SER A 235 -15.06 10.81 11.72
C SER A 235 -14.41 9.52 11.20
N PRO A 236 -13.35 9.63 10.38
CA PRO A 236 -12.56 8.46 9.95
C PRO A 236 -12.06 7.60 11.12
N LYS A 237 -11.66 8.24 12.23
CA LYS A 237 -11.18 7.54 13.42
C LYS A 237 -12.30 6.82 14.17
N ALA A 238 -13.51 7.41 14.21
CA ALA A 238 -14.67 6.77 14.83
C ALA A 238 -15.06 5.47 14.12
N ILE A 239 -15.15 5.47 12.79
CA ILE A 239 -15.56 4.28 12.05
C ILE A 239 -14.56 3.13 12.23
N ALA A 240 -13.25 3.42 12.20
CA ALA A 240 -12.21 2.44 12.45
C ALA A 240 -12.32 1.86 13.88
N ARG A 241 -12.50 2.72 14.88
CA ARG A 241 -12.70 2.32 16.28
C ARG A 241 -13.97 1.50 16.50
N SER A 242 -15.07 1.85 15.87
CA SER A 242 -16.31 1.08 15.98
C SER A 242 -16.16 -0.30 15.35
N LEU A 243 -15.46 -0.40 14.21
CA LEU A 243 -15.17 -1.69 13.59
C LEU A 243 -14.35 -2.58 14.51
N THR A 244 -13.25 -2.08 15.10
CA THR A 244 -12.44 -2.92 16.00
C THR A 244 -13.20 -3.37 17.24
N ARG A 245 -14.09 -2.52 17.78
CA ARG A 245 -15.01 -2.92 18.87
C ARG A 245 -16.05 -3.94 18.45
N TYR A 246 -16.55 -3.85 17.22
CA TYR A 246 -17.49 -4.81 16.68
C TYR A 246 -16.81 -6.18 16.52
N VAL A 247 -15.64 -6.22 15.89
CA VAL A 247 -14.86 -7.46 15.73
C VAL A 247 -14.42 -8.05 17.07
N GLY A 248 -14.15 -7.23 18.08
CA GLY A 248 -13.91 -7.72 19.45
C GLY A 248 -15.08 -8.54 20.04
N ARG A 249 -16.30 -8.37 19.52
CA ARG A 249 -17.48 -9.20 19.85
C ARG A 249 -17.78 -10.27 18.80
N HIS A 250 -17.10 -10.22 17.66
CA HIS A 250 -17.26 -11.07 16.48
C HIS A 250 -15.89 -11.57 16.00
N PRO A 251 -15.18 -12.38 16.82
CA PRO A 251 -13.82 -12.81 16.51
C PRO A 251 -13.72 -13.68 15.24
N GLU A 252 -14.83 -14.25 14.79
CA GLU A 252 -14.95 -14.99 13.52
C GLU A 252 -14.62 -14.14 12.28
N LEU A 253 -14.62 -12.82 12.39
CA LEU A 253 -14.33 -11.90 11.27
C LEU A 253 -12.82 -11.67 11.06
N GLU A 254 -11.96 -12.22 11.91
CA GLU A 254 -10.49 -12.16 11.81
C GLU A 254 -9.93 -10.76 11.46
N LEU A 255 -9.98 -9.83 12.43
CA LEU A 255 -9.39 -8.49 12.24
C LEU A 255 -7.90 -8.59 11.88
N ARG A 256 -7.55 -7.97 10.76
CA ARG A 256 -6.18 -7.72 10.30
C ARG A 256 -6.00 -6.22 10.11
N VAL A 257 -4.87 -5.70 10.57
CA VAL A 257 -4.53 -4.29 10.44
C VAL A 257 -3.20 -4.19 9.71
N ILE A 258 -3.21 -3.41 8.63
CA ILE A 258 -2.05 -3.17 7.76
C ILE A 258 -1.67 -1.72 7.93
N HIS A 259 -0.37 -1.43 8.05
CA HIS A 259 0.16 -0.07 8.04
C HIS A 259 0.99 0.14 6.78
N VAL A 260 0.65 1.16 5.99
CA VAL A 260 1.44 1.59 4.83
C VAL A 260 2.00 2.96 5.17
N ALA A 261 3.32 3.03 5.33
CA ALA A 261 3.99 4.27 5.68
C ALA A 261 4.13 5.20 4.48
N GLN A 262 4.10 6.51 4.73
CA GLN A 262 4.35 7.48 3.68
C GLN A 262 5.77 7.32 3.10
N VAL A 263 5.90 7.35 1.78
CA VAL A 263 7.19 7.32 1.07
C VAL A 263 8.03 8.56 1.44
N PRO A 264 9.30 8.40 1.85
CA PRO A 264 10.23 9.51 2.04
C PRO A 264 10.42 10.37 0.78
N GLY A 265 10.49 11.68 0.97
CA GLY A 265 10.53 12.59 -0.18
C GLY A 265 10.55 14.06 0.21
N THR A 266 10.09 14.91 -0.71
CA THR A 266 9.95 16.35 -0.46
C THR A 266 8.57 16.73 0.10
N PHE A 267 7.63 15.79 0.16
CA PHE A 267 6.36 16.00 0.83
C PHE A 267 6.56 16.16 2.35
N LYS A 268 5.74 17.02 2.94
CA LYS A 268 5.65 17.10 4.40
C LYS A 268 5.11 15.77 4.93
N ARG A 269 5.62 15.33 6.08
CA ARG A 269 5.11 14.12 6.74
C ARG A 269 3.67 14.32 7.22
N SER A 270 2.84 13.32 7.01
CA SER A 270 1.50 13.25 7.57
C SER A 270 1.53 13.21 9.10
N THR A 271 0.37 13.46 9.70
CA THR A 271 0.17 13.36 11.15
C THR A 271 -1.01 12.46 11.45
N GLU A 272 -0.94 11.72 12.55
CA GLU A 272 -2.00 10.83 13.02
C GLU A 272 -3.39 11.46 12.92
N ALA A 273 -4.37 10.67 12.45
CA ALA A 273 -5.77 11.07 12.45
C ALA A 273 -6.26 11.26 13.89
N ARG A 274 -7.03 12.34 14.10
CA ARG A 274 -7.54 12.74 15.40
C ARG A 274 -9.06 12.79 15.42
N ALA A 275 -9.62 12.40 16.57
CA ALA A 275 -11.00 12.72 16.90
C ALA A 275 -11.16 14.22 17.20
N GLY A 276 -12.39 14.73 17.17
CA GLY A 276 -12.68 16.14 17.47
C GLY A 276 -12.12 16.60 18.82
N THR A 277 -12.34 15.81 19.89
CA THR A 277 -11.84 16.10 21.24
C THR A 277 -10.31 16.09 21.30
N GLU A 278 -9.64 15.18 20.60
CA GLU A 278 -8.17 15.15 20.50
C GLU A 278 -7.64 16.42 19.82
N GLN A 279 -8.31 16.88 18.77
CA GLN A 279 -7.90 18.07 18.04
C GLN A 279 -8.03 19.34 18.88
N LEU A 280 -9.01 19.43 19.77
CA LEU A 280 -9.13 20.56 20.70
C LEU A 280 -7.88 20.73 21.59
N PHE A 281 -7.26 19.62 22.01
CA PHE A 281 -6.07 19.66 22.86
C PHE A 281 -4.76 19.84 22.08
N HIS A 282 -4.66 19.24 20.90
CA HIS A 282 -3.42 19.27 20.11
C HIS A 282 -3.27 20.52 19.23
N SER A 283 -4.36 21.19 18.89
CA SER A 283 -4.33 22.40 18.07
C SER A 283 -4.30 23.65 18.93
N LYS A 284 -3.18 24.38 18.90
CA LYS A 284 -3.07 25.71 19.53
C LYS A 284 -4.18 26.67 19.07
N LYS A 285 -4.69 26.49 17.84
CA LYS A 285 -5.76 27.31 17.25
C LYS A 285 -7.11 27.11 17.96
N PHE A 286 -7.34 25.95 18.57
CA PHE A 286 -8.57 25.68 19.31
C PHE A 286 -8.36 25.78 20.81
N LEU A 287 -7.22 25.29 21.31
CA LEU A 287 -6.92 25.32 22.74
C LEU A 287 -6.89 26.75 23.30
N VAL A 288 -6.27 27.70 22.59
CA VAL A 288 -6.14 29.09 23.07
C VAL A 288 -7.50 29.79 23.15
N PRO A 289 -8.34 29.81 22.09
CA PRO A 289 -9.70 30.36 22.21
C PRO A 289 -10.54 29.64 23.27
N MET A 290 -10.42 28.32 23.40
CA MET A 290 -11.16 27.56 24.40
C MET A 290 -10.73 27.93 25.83
N LEU A 291 -9.44 28.12 26.08
CA LEU A 291 -8.93 28.60 27.38
C LEU A 291 -9.40 30.01 27.73
N VAL A 292 -9.64 30.87 26.74
CA VAL A 292 -10.01 32.28 26.95
C VAL A 292 -11.53 32.46 27.03
N PHE A 293 -12.30 31.72 26.23
CA PHE A 293 -13.73 31.97 26.03
C PHE A 293 -14.65 30.81 26.44
N ALA A 294 -14.12 29.61 26.67
CA ALA A 294 -14.90 28.39 26.96
C ALA A 294 -14.13 27.42 27.88
N ASP A 295 -13.53 27.96 28.94
CA ASP A 295 -12.69 27.23 29.89
C ASP A 295 -13.45 26.08 30.59
N TYR A 296 -14.75 26.26 30.83
CA TYR A 296 -15.66 25.22 31.33
C TYR A 296 -15.83 24.01 30.40
N GLY A 297 -15.57 24.16 29.10
CA GLY A 297 -15.61 23.05 28.13
C GLY A 297 -14.39 22.13 28.23
N ILE A 298 -13.29 22.62 28.81
CA ILE A 298 -12.01 21.89 28.89
C ILE A 298 -12.12 20.64 29.78
N PRO A 299 -12.68 20.70 31.00
CA PRO A 299 -12.88 19.50 31.82
C PRO A 299 -13.75 18.44 31.14
N VAL A 300 -14.79 18.84 30.39
CA VAL A 300 -15.69 17.92 29.67
C VAL A 300 -14.95 17.24 28.52
N ALA A 301 -14.24 18.01 27.69
CA ALA A 301 -13.43 17.47 26.60
C ALA A 301 -12.32 16.55 27.13
N ALA A 302 -11.68 16.93 28.26
CA ALA A 302 -10.62 16.15 28.88
C ALA A 302 -11.19 14.84 29.45
N GLY A 303 -12.30 14.91 30.18
CA GLY A 303 -13.01 13.74 30.68
C GLY A 303 -13.40 12.77 29.56
N SER A 304 -13.99 13.29 28.46
CA SER A 304 -14.32 12.47 27.29
C SER A 304 -13.09 11.79 26.69
N TYR A 305 -12.01 12.55 26.46
CA TYR A 305 -10.78 12.02 25.89
C TYR A 305 -10.18 10.92 26.79
N PHE A 306 -10.06 11.15 28.09
CA PHE A 306 -9.46 10.18 29.00
C PHE A 306 -10.28 8.91 29.18
N LEU A 307 -11.61 9.01 29.14
CA LEU A 307 -12.54 7.90 29.32
C LEU A 307 -12.79 7.12 28.03
N THR A 308 -12.82 7.81 26.88
CA THR A 308 -13.35 7.22 25.65
C THR A 308 -12.45 7.42 24.43
N GLY A 309 -11.52 8.38 24.41
CA GLY A 309 -10.76 8.78 23.23
C GLY A 309 -9.50 7.96 22.88
N ARG A 310 -9.12 6.93 23.66
CA ARG A 310 -7.80 6.26 23.55
C ARG A 310 -7.59 5.34 22.33
N PHE A 311 -8.40 5.45 21.29
CA PHE A 311 -8.19 4.63 20.10
C PHE A 311 -6.91 5.06 19.39
N ASN A 312 -6.02 4.12 19.15
CA ASN A 312 -4.74 4.36 18.49
C ASN A 312 -4.57 3.33 17.37
N PRO A 313 -4.57 3.76 16.09
CA PRO A 313 -4.39 2.87 14.94
C PRO A 313 -3.10 2.04 15.00
N GLU A 314 -1.97 2.66 15.35
CA GLU A 314 -0.68 1.97 15.51
C GLU A 314 -0.77 0.85 16.56
N ARG A 315 -1.45 1.10 17.67
CA ARG A 315 -1.67 0.05 18.68
C ARG A 315 -2.49 -1.12 18.12
N GLN A 316 -3.51 -0.85 17.31
CA GLN A 316 -4.29 -1.91 16.68
C GLN A 316 -3.48 -2.68 15.62
N PHE A 317 -2.63 -1.98 14.86
CA PHE A 317 -1.65 -2.61 13.97
C PHE A 317 -0.74 -3.59 14.73
N GLU A 318 -0.26 -3.22 15.91
CA GLU A 318 0.58 -4.10 16.71
C GLU A 318 -0.14 -5.29 17.35
N GLU A 319 -1.43 -5.15 17.64
CA GLU A 319 -2.27 -6.19 18.24
C GLU A 319 -2.79 -7.18 17.18
N HIS A 320 -3.06 -6.71 15.96
CA HIS A 320 -3.61 -7.48 14.84
C HIS A 320 -2.78 -7.33 13.55
N PRO A 321 -1.46 -7.56 13.57
CA PRO A 321 -0.59 -7.20 12.45
C PRO A 321 -0.80 -8.08 11.22
N ALA A 322 -0.94 -7.43 10.07
CA ALA A 322 -0.81 -8.03 8.76
C ALA A 322 0.10 -7.17 7.86
N VAL A 323 0.74 -7.81 6.89
CA VAL A 323 1.59 -7.16 5.88
C VAL A 323 1.08 -7.46 4.48
N LEU A 324 1.42 -6.58 3.53
CA LEU A 324 1.29 -6.81 2.11
C LEU A 324 2.45 -7.73 1.68
N GLU A 325 2.16 -8.97 1.33
CA GLU A 325 3.16 -9.92 0.85
C GLU A 325 2.89 -10.28 -0.62
N ARG A 326 3.93 -10.23 -1.46
CA ARG A 326 3.83 -10.69 -2.85
C ARG A 326 3.80 -12.20 -2.89
N ASP A 327 2.89 -12.75 -3.70
CA ASP A 327 2.81 -14.19 -3.91
C ASP A 327 4.07 -14.71 -4.61
N SER A 328 5.01 -15.18 -3.79
CA SER A 328 6.28 -15.78 -4.24
C SER A 328 6.07 -17.19 -4.82
N ALA A 329 4.90 -17.81 -4.61
CA ALA A 329 4.63 -19.20 -5.02
C ALA A 329 4.42 -19.35 -6.53
N ALA A 330 4.06 -18.27 -7.25
CA ALA A 330 3.96 -18.30 -8.71
C ALA A 330 5.34 -18.51 -9.38
N VAL A 331 6.43 -18.06 -8.75
CA VAL A 331 7.81 -18.21 -9.23
C VAL A 331 8.25 -19.68 -9.21
N VAL A 332 7.74 -20.48 -8.26
CA VAL A 332 8.07 -21.91 -8.11
C VAL A 332 7.29 -22.79 -9.09
N SER A 333 6.14 -22.34 -9.60
CA SER A 333 5.25 -23.13 -10.47
C SER A 333 5.43 -22.88 -11.97
N GLY A 334 6.38 -22.02 -12.39
CA GLY A 334 6.55 -21.67 -13.82
C GLY A 334 5.34 -20.95 -14.44
N ARG A 335 4.41 -20.48 -13.62
CA ARG A 335 3.35 -19.56 -14.04
C ARG A 335 3.94 -18.15 -14.03
N GLN A 336 3.48 -17.31 -14.94
CA GLN A 336 3.85 -15.89 -14.92
C GLN A 336 3.51 -15.34 -13.53
N PRO A 337 4.48 -14.73 -12.80
CA PRO A 337 4.22 -14.24 -11.46
C PRO A 337 3.06 -13.26 -11.54
N LEU A 338 1.99 -13.55 -10.80
CA LEU A 338 0.97 -12.55 -10.55
C LEU A 338 1.64 -11.60 -9.57
N ASN A 339 1.91 -10.36 -9.98
CA ASN A 339 2.48 -9.30 -9.13
C ASN A 339 1.45 -8.81 -8.09
N ALA A 340 0.63 -9.72 -7.57
CA ALA A 340 -0.41 -9.47 -6.61
C ALA A 340 0.16 -9.55 -5.20
N GLU A 341 -0.09 -8.52 -4.41
CA GLU A 341 0.12 -8.50 -2.97
C GLU A 341 -1.15 -8.95 -2.25
N THR A 342 -0.99 -9.75 -1.20
CA THR A 342 -2.10 -10.23 -0.36
C THR A 342 -1.85 -9.89 1.10
N PHE A 343 -2.94 -9.83 1.89
CA PHE A 343 -2.86 -9.47 3.30
C PHE A 343 -2.56 -10.71 4.13
N VAL A 344 -1.32 -10.82 4.59
CA VAL A 344 -0.85 -11.97 5.36
C VAL A 344 -0.74 -11.59 6.84
N PRO A 345 -1.48 -12.26 7.75
CA PRO A 345 -1.25 -12.13 9.19
C PRO A 345 0.17 -12.53 9.55
N VAL A 346 0.84 -11.73 10.36
CA VAL A 346 2.20 -12.01 10.82
C VAL A 346 2.32 -11.79 12.32
N THR A 347 3.48 -12.09 12.90
CA THR A 347 3.72 -11.73 14.30
C THR A 347 3.97 -10.24 14.44
N ARG A 348 3.70 -9.66 15.61
CA ARG A 348 4.07 -8.26 15.93
C ARG A 348 5.55 -7.97 15.70
N ALA A 349 6.43 -8.92 16.00
CA ALA A 349 7.86 -8.76 15.78
C ALA A 349 8.19 -8.69 14.28
N SER A 350 7.52 -9.49 13.46
CA SER A 350 7.67 -9.49 11.99
C SER A 350 7.06 -8.26 11.32
N ALA A 351 5.97 -7.70 11.86
CA ALA A 351 5.33 -6.51 11.29
C ALA A 351 5.95 -5.19 11.78
N ALA A 352 6.04 -4.98 13.09
CA ALA A 352 6.45 -3.68 13.66
C ALA A 352 7.90 -3.67 14.16
N GLY A 353 8.52 -4.83 14.29
CA GLY A 353 9.85 -4.97 14.87
C GLY A 353 9.89 -4.77 16.39
N THR A 354 10.99 -5.19 16.99
CA THR A 354 11.28 -5.00 18.42
C THR A 354 12.24 -3.84 18.65
N ARG A 355 12.23 -3.26 19.86
CA ARG A 355 13.19 -2.19 20.22
C ARG A 355 14.66 -2.60 19.99
N PRO A 356 15.10 -3.83 20.32
CA PRO A 356 16.45 -4.31 20.00
C PRO A 356 16.75 -4.32 18.49
N GLN A 357 15.85 -4.85 17.65
CA GLN A 357 16.04 -4.87 16.19
C GLN A 357 16.23 -3.46 15.62
N TRP A 358 15.35 -2.51 15.99
CA TRP A 358 15.50 -1.11 15.56
C TRP A 358 16.79 -0.46 16.05
N LYS A 359 17.28 -0.83 17.24
CA LYS A 359 18.56 -0.33 17.78
C LYS A 359 19.74 -0.90 17.00
N GLU A 360 19.66 -2.17 16.61
CA GLU A 360 20.67 -2.85 15.79
C GLU A 360 20.79 -2.24 14.40
N TYR A 361 19.67 -2.07 13.68
CA TYR A 361 19.68 -1.39 12.37
C TYR A 361 20.26 0.03 12.45
N ARG A 362 19.93 0.79 13.50
CA ARG A 362 20.54 2.12 13.71
C ARG A 362 22.05 2.03 13.90
N ARG A 363 22.53 1.06 14.67
CA ARG A 363 23.97 0.85 14.91
C ARG A 363 24.69 0.49 13.61
N GLU A 364 24.18 -0.50 12.87
CA GLU A 364 24.74 -0.89 11.57
C GLU A 364 24.73 0.26 10.57
N PHE A 365 23.64 1.05 10.56
CA PHE A 365 23.53 2.20 9.67
C PHE A 365 24.58 3.27 10.00
N GLN A 366 24.88 3.51 11.29
CA GLN A 366 25.97 4.41 11.66
C GLN A 366 27.33 3.90 11.17
N ALA A 367 27.58 2.58 11.23
CA ALA A 367 28.82 1.99 10.72
C ALA A 367 28.94 2.18 9.20
N MET A 368 27.86 1.93 8.45
CA MET A 368 27.82 2.16 7.00
C MET A 368 28.05 3.63 6.64
N LEU A 369 27.47 4.58 7.39
CA LEU A 369 27.71 6.01 7.18
C LEU A 369 29.17 6.42 7.47
N ALA A 370 29.81 5.79 8.45
CA ALA A 370 31.22 6.05 8.78
C ALA A 370 32.16 5.54 7.67
N GLU A 371 31.82 4.42 7.04
CA GLU A 371 32.52 3.91 5.86
C GLU A 371 32.33 4.82 4.64
N TYR A 372 31.09 5.19 4.33
CA TYR A 372 30.75 6.13 3.25
C TYR A 372 31.53 7.45 3.36
N THR A 373 31.75 7.97 4.57
CA THR A 373 32.44 9.26 4.79
C THR A 373 33.97 9.17 4.63
N ARG A 374 34.54 7.95 4.67
CA ARG A 374 35.99 7.73 4.49
C ARG A 374 36.42 7.67 3.03
N GLU A 375 35.49 7.44 2.10
CA GLU A 375 35.79 7.49 0.66
C GLU A 375 36.00 8.94 0.22
N GLU A 376 37.20 9.24 -0.30
CA GLU A 376 37.71 10.61 -0.57
C GLU A 376 36.85 11.42 -1.58
N ASP A 377 35.99 10.75 -2.34
CA ASP A 377 35.14 11.33 -3.39
C ASP A 377 33.67 11.56 -2.98
N LEU A 378 33.27 11.18 -1.77
CA LEU A 378 31.87 11.25 -1.34
C LEU A 378 31.61 12.45 -0.41
N PRO A 379 30.53 13.24 -0.64
CA PRO A 379 30.25 14.43 0.17
C PRO A 379 30.02 14.10 1.64
N ARG A 380 30.30 15.07 2.53
CA ARG A 380 29.98 15.03 3.97
C ARG A 380 28.60 14.38 4.22
N ARG A 381 28.54 13.53 5.25
CA ARG A 381 27.38 12.76 5.75
C ARG A 381 26.04 13.20 5.13
N PRO A 382 25.33 12.32 4.40
CA PRO A 382 24.08 12.67 3.77
C PRO A 382 23.10 13.16 4.84
N ASN A 383 22.57 14.37 4.64
CA ASN A 383 21.39 14.85 5.33
C ASN A 383 20.23 14.59 4.38
N ALA A 384 19.35 13.65 4.72
CA ALA A 384 18.27 13.19 3.84
C ALA A 384 17.44 14.33 3.26
N ALA A 385 16.99 15.27 4.10
CA ALA A 385 16.17 16.41 3.67
C ALA A 385 16.91 17.30 2.64
N ARG A 386 18.20 17.57 2.87
CA ARG A 386 19.02 18.38 1.95
C ARG A 386 19.27 17.61 0.64
N PHE A 387 19.49 16.30 0.71
CA PHE A 387 19.67 15.45 -0.45
C PHE A 387 18.40 15.41 -1.31
N PHE A 388 17.24 15.11 -0.72
CA PHE A 388 15.95 15.11 -1.40
C PHE A 388 15.64 16.46 -2.07
N LYS A 389 15.85 17.58 -1.36
CA LYS A 389 15.65 18.92 -1.93
C LYS A 389 16.56 19.16 -3.13
N ARG A 390 17.83 18.75 -3.04
CA ARG A 390 18.78 18.89 -4.15
C ARG A 390 18.36 18.03 -5.34
N LEU A 391 18.06 16.76 -5.09
CA LEU A 391 17.64 15.81 -6.11
C LEU A 391 16.40 16.34 -6.87
N ASN A 392 15.41 16.88 -6.16
CA ASN A 392 14.25 17.49 -6.79
C ASN A 392 14.60 18.74 -7.62
N SER A 393 15.53 19.57 -7.15
CA SER A 393 15.91 20.81 -7.85
C SER A 393 16.80 20.60 -9.09
N THR A 394 17.55 19.49 -9.14
CA THR A 394 18.49 19.19 -10.23
C THR A 394 18.03 18.03 -11.12
N GLY A 395 16.90 17.43 -10.77
CA GLY A 395 16.36 16.25 -11.41
C GLY A 395 15.10 16.56 -12.21
N VAL A 396 14.96 15.94 -13.37
CA VAL A 396 13.73 15.97 -14.17
C VAL A 396 13.15 14.55 -14.17
N PRO A 397 12.02 14.31 -13.46
CA PRO A 397 11.39 13.01 -13.42
C PRO A 397 10.71 12.67 -14.74
N PHE A 398 10.62 11.39 -15.06
CA PHE A 398 9.88 10.85 -16.19
C PHE A 398 9.43 9.42 -15.90
N LEU A 399 8.43 8.92 -16.64
CA LEU A 399 7.92 7.56 -16.47
C LEU A 399 8.49 6.63 -17.55
N GLY A 400 8.95 5.46 -17.11
CA GLY A 400 9.30 4.35 -17.99
C GLY A 400 8.08 3.46 -18.31
N PRO A 401 8.32 2.31 -18.94
CA PRO A 401 7.29 1.27 -19.09
C PRO A 401 6.68 0.90 -17.73
N GLY A 402 5.40 0.53 -17.69
CA GLY A 402 4.73 0.09 -16.46
C GLY A 402 4.41 1.19 -15.44
N GLY A 403 5.04 2.38 -15.57
CA GLY A 403 4.93 3.47 -14.60
C GLY A 403 6.17 3.63 -13.73
N ALA A 404 7.17 2.77 -13.91
CA ALA A 404 8.45 2.86 -13.23
C ALA A 404 9.00 4.28 -13.31
N VAL A 405 9.25 4.90 -12.15
CA VAL A 405 9.67 6.29 -12.08
C VAL A 405 11.18 6.36 -12.30
N TRP A 406 11.60 7.27 -13.16
CA TRP A 406 12.99 7.58 -13.44
C TRP A 406 13.26 9.07 -13.28
N MET A 407 14.52 9.45 -13.16
CA MET A 407 14.94 10.83 -13.10
C MET A 407 16.24 11.06 -13.84
N ARG A 408 16.27 12.10 -14.68
CA ARG A 408 17.51 12.63 -15.26
C ARG A 408 18.07 13.68 -14.32
N VAL A 409 19.27 13.45 -13.78
CA VAL A 409 19.93 14.31 -12.81
C VAL A 409 21.12 14.99 -13.49
N SER A 410 21.12 16.32 -13.51
CA SER A 410 22.24 17.10 -14.05
C SER A 410 23.13 17.61 -12.91
N GLN A 411 24.39 17.16 -12.87
CA GLN A 411 25.36 17.59 -11.87
C GLN A 411 26.73 17.83 -12.53
N GLY A 412 27.29 19.03 -12.38
CA GLY A 412 28.64 19.35 -12.88
C GLY A 412 28.78 19.24 -14.40
N GLY A 413 27.72 19.56 -15.17
CA GLY A 413 27.72 19.45 -16.63
C GLY A 413 27.43 18.05 -17.17
N HIS A 414 27.41 17.02 -16.33
CA HIS A 414 27.06 15.66 -16.70
C HIS A 414 25.59 15.35 -16.36
N THR A 415 24.92 14.63 -17.26
CA THR A 415 23.57 14.13 -17.02
C THR A 415 23.63 12.62 -16.78
N SER A 416 23.09 12.19 -15.65
CA SER A 416 22.95 10.77 -15.29
C SER A 416 21.48 10.40 -15.19
N THR A 417 21.15 9.14 -15.45
CA THR A 417 19.83 8.57 -15.18
C THR A 417 19.82 7.90 -13.81
N LEU A 418 18.72 8.00 -13.07
CA LEU A 418 18.51 7.38 -11.78
C LEU A 418 17.13 6.72 -11.78
N GLY A 419 17.08 5.42 -11.48
CA GLY A 419 15.83 4.74 -11.18
C GLY A 419 15.30 5.17 -9.81
N LEU A 420 13.99 5.36 -9.68
CA LEU A 420 13.31 5.80 -8.45
C LEU A 420 12.25 4.82 -7.95
N SER A 421 12.04 3.70 -8.63
CA SER A 421 11.13 2.62 -8.26
C SER A 421 11.90 1.41 -7.77
N GLU A 422 11.24 0.49 -7.07
CA GLU A 422 11.89 -0.76 -6.66
C GLU A 422 12.45 -1.58 -7.82
N SER A 423 11.70 -1.66 -8.91
CA SER A 423 12.06 -2.40 -10.12
C SER A 423 13.31 -1.87 -10.81
N ASN A 424 13.66 -0.59 -10.63
CA ASN A 424 14.67 0.07 -11.43
C ASN A 424 15.78 0.80 -10.66
N ILE A 425 15.70 0.91 -9.33
CA ILE A 425 16.71 1.62 -8.52
C ILE A 425 18.12 1.02 -8.71
N LEU A 426 18.22 -0.29 -8.87
CA LEU A 426 19.46 -1.04 -9.14
C LEU A 426 19.61 -1.47 -10.62
N ALA A 427 18.81 -0.92 -11.53
CA ALA A 427 18.92 -1.22 -12.96
C ALA A 427 20.26 -0.75 -13.53
N ARG A 428 20.69 -1.36 -14.63
CA ARG A 428 21.98 -1.05 -15.28
C ARG A 428 22.07 0.42 -15.72
N GLU A 429 20.95 1.00 -16.12
CA GLU A 429 20.83 2.39 -16.56
C GLU A 429 20.76 3.37 -15.37
N SER A 430 20.50 2.87 -14.16
CA SER A 430 20.49 3.68 -12.94
C SER A 430 21.91 3.96 -12.47
N ASN A 431 22.25 5.23 -12.24
CA ASN A 431 23.56 5.61 -11.75
C ASN A 431 23.79 5.02 -10.34
N PRO A 432 24.76 4.10 -10.17
CA PRO A 432 24.89 3.33 -8.94
C PRO A 432 25.29 4.20 -7.74
N ARG A 433 26.08 5.26 -7.95
CA ARG A 433 26.46 6.21 -6.90
C ARG A 433 25.26 7.04 -6.43
N LEU A 434 24.41 7.49 -7.36
CA LEU A 434 23.18 8.22 -7.00
C LEU A 434 22.14 7.30 -6.33
N ALA A 435 21.99 6.06 -6.81
CA ALA A 435 21.10 5.07 -6.22
C ALA A 435 21.49 4.75 -4.76
N TYR A 436 22.78 4.52 -4.50
CA TYR A 436 23.27 4.28 -3.15
C TYR A 436 23.03 5.49 -2.22
N ARG A 437 23.29 6.71 -2.70
CA ARG A 437 23.02 7.94 -1.94
C ARG A 437 21.54 8.14 -1.65
N LEU A 438 20.67 7.79 -2.59
CA LEU A 438 19.22 7.86 -2.39
C LEU A 438 18.77 6.88 -1.32
N LEU A 439 19.23 5.64 -1.37
CA LEU A 439 18.89 4.61 -0.38
C LEU A 439 19.44 4.93 1.01
N LEU A 440 20.64 5.53 1.11
CA LEU A 440 21.16 6.06 2.38
C LEU A 440 20.25 7.15 2.95
N ALA A 441 19.81 8.11 2.13
CA ALA A 441 18.90 9.17 2.56
C ALA A 441 17.55 8.62 2.99
N ARG A 442 16.98 7.67 2.24
CA ARG A 442 15.73 6.98 2.57
C ARG A 442 15.86 6.25 3.92
N MET A 443 16.90 5.44 4.09
CA MET A 443 17.15 4.68 5.32
C MET A 443 17.35 5.61 6.53
N GLU A 444 18.05 6.73 6.36
CA GLU A 444 18.18 7.74 7.41
C GLU A 444 16.81 8.27 7.85
N THR A 445 15.91 8.54 6.89
CA THR A 445 14.55 8.99 7.19
C THR A 445 13.77 7.91 7.95
N VAL A 446 13.73 6.67 7.45
CA VAL A 446 12.97 5.56 8.06
C VAL A 446 13.43 5.29 9.50
N LEU A 447 14.74 5.20 9.74
CA LEU A 447 15.27 4.89 11.08
C LEU A 447 15.04 6.01 12.11
N LYS A 448 14.83 7.26 11.65
CA LYS A 448 14.50 8.43 12.48
C LYS A 448 13.01 8.63 12.67
N SER A 449 12.16 8.02 11.85
CA SER A 449 10.71 8.17 11.94
C SER A 449 10.17 7.74 13.32
N PRO A 450 9.12 8.41 13.83
CA PRO A 450 8.34 7.89 14.96
C PRO A 450 7.61 6.61 14.55
N LYS A 451 7.11 5.86 15.52
CA LYS A 451 6.56 4.52 15.31
C LYS A 451 5.42 4.50 14.27
N HIS A 452 4.42 5.37 14.43
CA HIS A 452 3.27 5.52 13.53
C HIS A 452 3.63 6.00 12.12
N SER A 453 4.89 6.33 11.84
CA SER A 453 5.36 6.76 10.51
C SER A 453 6.47 5.86 9.96
N ARG A 454 6.78 4.74 10.63
CA ARG A 454 7.76 3.78 10.14
C ARG A 454 7.10 2.79 9.21
N GLU A 455 7.86 2.43 8.19
CA GLU A 455 7.59 1.24 7.38
C GLU A 455 7.57 -0.01 8.26
N THR A 456 6.94 -1.06 7.75
CA THR A 456 6.94 -2.35 8.41
C THR A 456 8.37 -2.91 8.50
N MET A 457 8.61 -3.86 9.41
CA MET A 457 9.92 -4.51 9.54
C MET A 457 10.26 -5.30 8.26
N THR A 458 9.28 -5.93 7.62
CA THR A 458 9.45 -6.58 6.30
C THR A 458 9.94 -5.59 5.25
N GLU A 459 9.30 -4.43 5.10
CA GLU A 459 9.73 -3.41 4.14
C GLU A 459 11.12 -2.86 4.48
N LEU A 460 11.41 -2.64 5.77
CA LEU A 460 12.73 -2.21 6.22
C LEU A 460 13.81 -3.23 5.82
N GLU A 461 13.55 -4.53 6.00
CA GLU A 461 14.46 -5.61 5.66
C GLU A 461 14.75 -5.67 4.16
N GLU A 462 13.72 -5.53 3.33
CA GLU A 462 13.91 -5.47 1.88
C GLU A 462 14.72 -4.24 1.46
N ASP A 463 14.40 -3.06 2.00
CA ASP A 463 15.12 -1.82 1.71
C ASP A 463 16.56 -1.84 2.23
N TRP A 464 16.80 -2.54 3.33
CA TRP A 464 18.13 -2.81 3.84
C TRP A 464 18.93 -3.70 2.88
N GLY A 465 18.29 -4.72 2.31
CA GLY A 465 18.85 -5.54 1.24
C GLY A 465 19.23 -4.70 0.02
N ARG A 466 18.30 -3.86 -0.47
CA ARG A 466 18.54 -2.92 -1.59
C ARG A 466 19.70 -1.98 -1.30
N LEU A 467 19.78 -1.44 -0.08
CA LEU A 467 20.86 -0.55 0.36
C LEU A 467 22.22 -1.25 0.31
N ARG A 468 22.32 -2.49 0.81
CA ARG A 468 23.56 -3.28 0.77
C ARG A 468 23.98 -3.57 -0.68
N SER A 469 23.05 -3.97 -1.55
CA SER A 469 23.32 -4.18 -2.97
C SER A 469 23.79 -2.91 -3.68
N ALA A 470 23.17 -1.76 -3.39
CA ALA A 470 23.58 -0.48 -3.94
C ALA A 470 24.99 -0.06 -3.50
N SER A 471 25.36 -0.36 -2.25
CA SER A 471 26.71 -0.13 -1.73
C SER A 471 27.76 -0.86 -2.59
N VAL A 472 27.54 -2.16 -2.84
CA VAL A 472 28.45 -2.98 -3.66
C VAL A 472 28.53 -2.45 -5.10
N GLN A 473 27.39 -2.15 -5.72
CA GLN A 473 27.37 -1.60 -7.09
C GLN A 473 28.08 -0.24 -7.19
N SER A 474 27.91 0.62 -6.18
CA SER A 474 28.58 1.93 -6.11
C SER A 474 30.11 1.78 -6.03
N MET A 475 30.60 0.82 -5.23
CA MET A 475 32.04 0.55 -5.10
C MET A 475 32.64 0.01 -6.39
N LEU A 476 31.95 -0.95 -7.05
CA LEU A 476 32.38 -1.50 -8.34
C LEU A 476 32.43 -0.44 -9.45
N ALA A 477 31.48 0.49 -9.45
CA ALA A 477 31.48 1.60 -10.40
C ALA A 477 32.59 2.63 -10.13
N ALA A 478 33.07 2.74 -8.88
CA ALA A 478 34.20 3.61 -8.53
C ALA A 478 35.57 3.03 -8.91
N HIS A 479 35.69 1.70 -8.99
CA HIS A 479 36.93 1.00 -9.33
C HIS A 479 36.66 0.00 -10.47
N PRO A 480 36.57 0.45 -11.74
CA PRO A 480 36.38 -0.44 -12.86
C PRO A 480 37.52 -1.46 -12.90
N LEU A 481 37.21 -2.76 -12.95
CA LEU A 481 38.22 -3.79 -13.18
C LEU A 481 38.97 -3.47 -14.48
N PRO A 482 40.30 -3.68 -14.54
CA PRO A 482 41.07 -3.47 -15.76
C PRO A 482 40.46 -4.32 -16.88
N ALA A 483 40.19 -3.70 -18.03
CA ALA A 483 39.64 -4.39 -19.18
C ALA A 483 40.55 -5.58 -19.55
N PRO A 484 39.99 -6.75 -19.92
CA PRO A 484 40.81 -7.84 -20.43
C PRO A 484 41.62 -7.34 -21.64
N PRO A 485 42.90 -7.73 -21.77
CA PRO A 485 43.73 -7.26 -22.86
C PRO A 485 43.06 -7.61 -24.20
N SER A 486 42.85 -6.57 -25.01
CA SER A 486 42.29 -6.71 -26.35
C SER A 486 43.15 -7.68 -27.16
N ALA A 487 42.57 -8.79 -27.62
CA ALA A 487 43.19 -9.68 -28.59
C ALA A 487 43.33 -8.95 -29.94
N SER A 488 44.36 -8.13 -30.08
CA SER A 488 44.71 -7.47 -31.34
C SER A 488 46.23 -7.34 -31.45
N SER A 489 46.87 -8.45 -31.83
CA SER A 489 48.07 -8.43 -32.69
C SER A 489 48.43 -9.86 -33.11
N ALA A 490 47.57 -10.52 -33.89
CA ALA A 490 48.05 -11.58 -34.78
C ALA A 490 48.64 -10.88 -36.01
N GLN A 491 49.89 -10.43 -35.90
CA GLN A 491 50.68 -9.99 -37.04
C GLN A 491 50.97 -11.21 -37.91
N THR A 492 50.29 -11.27 -39.05
CA THR A 492 50.62 -12.16 -40.17
C THR A 492 52.01 -11.80 -40.67
N ARG A 493 53.04 -12.58 -40.29
CA ARG A 493 54.32 -12.62 -40.99
C ARG A 493 54.17 -13.62 -42.14
N SER A 494 53.87 -13.10 -43.32
CA SER A 494 54.05 -13.82 -44.58
C SER A 494 55.52 -14.17 -44.74
N GLY A 495 55.79 -15.44 -45.05
CA GLY A 495 57.12 -15.97 -45.28
C GLY A 495 57.74 -15.43 -46.56
N GLU A 496 59.05 -15.24 -46.48
CA GLU A 496 59.95 -15.04 -47.61
C GLU A 496 61.19 -15.87 -47.28
N THR A 497 61.35 -16.99 -47.98
CA THR A 497 62.63 -17.71 -48.13
C THR A 497 62.64 -18.41 -49.48
N ASP A 498 63.70 -18.09 -50.22
CA ASP A 498 64.29 -18.87 -51.32
C ASP A 498 64.45 -20.37 -51.02
#